data_AF-A0A1M3CIU8-F1
#
_entry.id   AF-A0A1M3CIU8-F1
#
_cell.length_a   1.000
_cell.length_b   1.000
_cell.length_c   1.000
_cell.angle_alpha   90.00
_cell.angle_beta   90.00
_cell.angle_gamma   90.00
#
_symmetry.space_group_name_H-M   'P 1'
#
loop_
_entity.id
_entity.type
_entity.pdbx_description
1 polymer ?
#
loop_
_entity_poly.entity_id
_entity_poly.type
_entity_poly.pdbx_seq_one_letter_code
_entity_poly.pdbx_strand_id
1 'polypeptide(L)'
;MSKTSAAAVSNLGALDAAHHLHPFSDMKKLNAAGTRIIERGEGCYIFDNHGKRYLDGFAGLWCVNIGYGRKEIAEAVMRQMNR
;
A
#
# COMPACT_ATOMS: atom_id res chain seq x y z
N MET A 1 -11.50 28.16 11.79
CA MET A 1 -10.76 27.55 10.68
C MET A 1 -9.64 26.69 11.26
N SER A 2 -9.89 25.40 11.48
CA SER A 2 -8.89 24.47 12.03
C SER A 2 -7.85 24.18 10.95
N LYS A 3 -6.59 24.57 11.19
CA LYS A 3 -5.46 24.16 10.35
C LYS A 3 -5.21 22.69 10.64
N THR A 4 -5.66 21.80 9.76
CA THR A 4 -5.22 20.41 9.77
C THR A 4 -3.71 20.42 9.54
N SER A 5 -2.94 20.14 10.60
CA SER A 5 -1.50 19.94 10.51
C SER A 5 -1.27 18.76 9.57
N ALA A 6 -0.59 19.00 8.44
CA ALA A 6 -0.09 17.91 7.60
C ALA A 6 0.96 17.17 8.43
N ALA A 7 0.73 15.88 8.69
CA ALA A 7 1.72 15.04 9.36
C ALA A 7 3.03 15.07 8.55
N ALA A 8 4.16 15.10 9.25
CA ALA A 8 5.47 15.06 8.60
C ALA A 8 5.59 13.77 7.76
N VAL A 9 6.16 13.90 6.56
CA VAL A 9 6.37 12.76 5.66
C VAL A 9 7.25 11.72 6.36
N SER A 10 6.79 10.47 6.41
CA SER A 10 7.57 9.38 7.00
C SER A 10 8.87 9.15 6.22
N ASN A 11 9.88 8.53 6.85
CA ASN A 11 11.13 8.20 6.15
C ASN A 11 10.88 7.36 4.87
N LEU A 12 9.92 6.42 4.92
CA LEU A 12 9.51 5.66 3.73
C LEU A 12 8.87 6.55 2.67
N GLY A 13 8.03 7.50 3.06
CA GLY A 13 7.43 8.48 2.15
C GLY A 13 8.46 9.41 1.51
N ALA A 14 9.54 9.75 2.22
CA ALA A 14 10.63 10.56 1.69
C ALA A 14 11.47 9.77 0.67
N LEU A 15 11.81 8.51 0.98
CA LEU A 15 12.51 7.60 0.05
C LEU A 15 11.70 7.33 -1.22
N ASP A 16 10.40 7.11 -1.05
CA ASP A 16 9.47 6.91 -2.15
C ASP A 16 9.42 8.14 -3.07
N ALA A 17 9.24 9.34 -2.51
CA ALA A 17 9.25 10.60 -3.27
C ALA A 17 10.58 10.87 -3.99
N ALA A 18 11.70 10.41 -3.43
CA ALA A 18 13.03 10.61 -4.00
C ALA A 18 13.35 9.63 -5.15
N HIS A 19 12.73 8.45 -5.18
CA HIS A 19 13.21 7.35 -6.03
C HIS A 19 12.13 6.63 -6.85
N HIS A 20 10.84 6.82 -6.56
CA HIS A 20 9.77 6.03 -7.16
C HIS A 20 8.80 6.87 -7.98
N LEU A 21 8.83 6.68 -9.31
CA LEU A 21 7.84 7.28 -10.21
C LEU A 21 6.53 6.47 -10.20
N HIS A 22 5.45 7.06 -9.70
CA HIS A 22 4.17 6.39 -9.58
C HIS A 22 3.38 6.40 -10.89
N PRO A 23 2.76 5.27 -11.28
CA PRO A 23 1.87 5.24 -12.42
C PRO A 23 0.61 6.08 -12.15
N PHE A 24 0.05 6.68 -13.20
CA PHE A 24 -1.22 7.42 -13.19
C PHE A 24 -1.32 8.51 -12.09
N SER A 25 -0.21 9.13 -11.72
CA SER A 25 -0.13 10.07 -10.60
C SER A 25 0.53 11.39 -10.98
N ASP A 26 0.06 12.49 -10.38
CA ASP A 26 0.79 13.76 -10.37
C ASP A 26 1.90 13.69 -9.31
N MET A 27 3.14 13.54 -9.77
CA MET A 27 4.30 13.38 -8.89
C MET A 27 4.56 14.59 -7.99
N LYS A 28 4.34 15.82 -8.49
CA LYS A 28 4.58 17.02 -7.68
C LYS A 28 3.63 17.06 -6.50
N LYS A 29 2.35 16.77 -6.75
CA LYS A 29 1.32 16.73 -5.71
C LYS A 29 1.51 15.55 -4.77
N LEU A 30 1.83 14.37 -5.29
CA LEU A 30 2.04 13.16 -4.50
C LEU A 30 3.23 13.30 -3.55
N ASN A 31 4.38 13.75 -4.06
CA ASN A 31 5.60 13.91 -3.27
C ASN A 31 5.43 14.96 -2.16
N ALA A 32 4.67 16.03 -2.42
CA ALA A 32 4.39 17.05 -1.41
C ALA A 32 3.43 16.56 -0.31
N ALA A 33 2.46 15.70 -0.65
CA ALA A 33 1.52 15.14 0.31
C ALA A 33 2.08 13.94 1.08
N GLY A 34 3.07 13.25 0.52
CA GLY A 34 3.54 11.95 0.97
C GLY A 34 2.62 10.83 0.47
N THR A 35 3.22 9.78 -0.09
CA THR A 35 2.47 8.59 -0.49
C THR A 35 1.88 7.86 0.71
N ARG A 36 0.75 7.19 0.53
CA ARG A 36 0.19 6.28 1.54
C ARG A 36 0.89 4.93 1.43
N ILE A 37 1.60 4.54 2.47
CA ILE A 37 2.29 3.25 2.53
C ILE A 37 1.33 2.21 3.09
N ILE A 38 1.01 1.18 2.29
CA ILE A 38 0.26 0.01 2.74
C ILE A 38 1.25 -1.06 3.19
N GLU A 39 1.10 -1.54 4.43
CA GLU A 39 2.02 -2.48 5.07
C GLU A 39 1.56 -3.94 4.98
N ARG A 40 0.25 -4.18 5.10
CA ARG A 40 -0.31 -5.55 5.04
C ARG A 40 -1.76 -5.58 4.56
N GLY A 41 -2.23 -6.77 4.19
CA GLY A 41 -3.63 -7.04 3.85
C GLY A 41 -4.14 -8.35 4.46
N GLU A 42 -5.45 -8.40 4.74
CA GLU A 42 -6.14 -9.55 5.34
C GLU A 42 -7.60 -9.59 4.89
N GLY A 43 -8.03 -10.67 4.22
CA GLY A 43 -9.39 -10.76 3.68
C GLY A 43 -9.65 -9.65 2.65
N CYS A 44 -10.69 -8.84 2.87
CA CYS A 44 -11.00 -7.67 2.04
C CYS A 44 -10.43 -6.34 2.60
N TYR A 45 -9.52 -6.40 3.57
CA TYR A 45 -8.96 -5.21 4.22
C TYR A 45 -7.47 -5.03 3.92
N ILE A 46 -7.05 -3.77 3.86
CA ILE A 46 -5.63 -3.36 3.84
C ILE A 46 -5.34 -2.42 5.01
N PHE A 47 -4.08 -2.38 5.42
CA PHE A 47 -3.62 -1.61 6.58
C PHE A 47 -2.46 -0.74 6.17
N ASP A 48 -2.52 0.55 6.49
CA ASP A 48 -1.37 1.43 6.31
C ASP A 48 -0.32 1.22 7.42
N ASN A 49 0.87 1.78 7.22
CA ASN A 49 1.97 1.75 8.17
C ASN A 49 1.72 2.54 9.48
N HIS A 50 0.56 3.17 9.62
CA HIS A 50 0.09 3.80 10.86
C HIS A 50 -0.95 2.92 11.57
N GLY A 51 -1.21 1.71 11.06
CA GLY A 51 -2.17 0.75 11.61
C GLY A 51 -3.63 1.04 11.24
N LYS A 52 -3.91 2.04 10.41
CA LYS A 52 -5.27 2.33 9.98
C LYS A 52 -5.75 1.29 8.99
N ARG A 53 -6.93 0.71 9.28
CA ARG A 53 -7.59 -0.28 8.45
C ARG A 53 -8.49 0.38 7.40
N TYR A 54 -8.45 -0.15 6.18
CA TYR A 54 -9.28 0.26 5.05
C TYR A 54 -9.98 -0.94 4.45
N LEU A 55 -11.26 -0.79 4.11
CA LEU A 55 -11.94 -1.73 3.23
C LEU A 55 -11.42 -1.51 1.80
N ASP A 56 -10.90 -2.56 1.18
CA ASP A 56 -10.52 -2.52 -0.22
C ASP A 56 -11.73 -2.92 -1.09
N GLY A 57 -12.42 -1.91 -1.62
CA GLY A 57 -13.57 -2.09 -2.50
C GLY A 57 -13.21 -2.42 -3.95
N PHE A 58 -11.93 -2.42 -4.31
CA PHE A 58 -11.47 -2.60 -5.70
C PHE A 58 -10.63 -3.87 -5.90
N ALA A 59 -10.39 -4.66 -4.83
CA ALA A 59 -9.53 -5.84 -4.88
C ALA A 59 -8.13 -5.50 -5.46
N GLY A 60 -7.49 -4.48 -4.89
CA GLY A 60 -6.25 -3.87 -5.32
C GLY A 60 -6.47 -3.02 -6.56
N LEU A 61 -6.11 -3.58 -7.71
CA LEU A 61 -6.46 -3.06 -9.02
C LEU A 61 -7.17 -4.15 -9.80
N TRP A 62 -8.32 -4.58 -9.29
CA TRP A 62 -9.22 -5.56 -9.91
C TRP A 62 -8.62 -6.97 -10.04
N CYS A 63 -7.70 -7.35 -9.15
CA CYS A 63 -6.93 -8.59 -9.29
C CYS A 63 -6.93 -9.50 -8.05
N VAL A 64 -7.27 -8.99 -6.86
CA VAL A 64 -7.23 -9.76 -5.61
C VAL A 64 -8.60 -10.40 -5.33
N ASN A 65 -9.10 -11.18 -6.29
CA ASN A 65 -10.50 -11.67 -6.29
C ASN A 65 -10.86 -12.56 -5.09
N ILE A 66 -9.87 -13.24 -4.50
CA ILE A 66 -10.05 -14.13 -3.34
C ILE A 66 -9.53 -13.53 -2.03
N GLY A 67 -9.27 -12.23 -2.01
CA GLY A 67 -8.79 -11.49 -0.86
C GLY A 67 -7.31 -11.70 -0.52
N TYR A 68 -6.81 -10.89 0.39
CA TYR A 68 -5.43 -10.89 0.87
C TYR A 68 -5.19 -11.96 1.94
N GLY A 69 -3.94 -12.42 2.06
CA GLY A 69 -3.52 -13.30 3.15
C GLY A 69 -3.77 -14.80 2.95
N ARG A 70 -3.92 -15.27 1.71
CA ARG A 70 -4.15 -16.69 1.39
C ARG A 70 -2.86 -17.51 1.52
N LYS A 71 -2.70 -18.21 2.64
CA LYS A 71 -1.50 -19.02 2.95
C LYS A 71 -1.24 -20.11 1.92
N GLU A 72 -2.30 -20.71 1.39
CA GLU A 72 -2.22 -21.79 0.41
C GLU A 72 -1.52 -21.34 -0.89
N ILE A 73 -1.68 -20.07 -1.28
CA ILE A 73 -0.99 -19.48 -2.43
C ILE A 73 0.49 -19.30 -2.13
N ALA A 74 0.84 -18.75 -0.96
CA ALA A 74 2.23 -18.54 -0.56
C ALA A 74 2.99 -19.88 -0.49
N GLU A 75 2.36 -20.91 0.06
CA GLU A 75 2.93 -22.27 0.11
C GLU A 75 3.11 -22.86 -1.29
N ALA A 76 2.16 -22.67 -2.21
CA ALA A 76 2.28 -23.14 -3.59
C ALA A 76 3.44 -22.46 -4.35
N VAL A 77 3.57 -21.14 -4.21
CA VAL A 77 4.69 -20.37 -4.78
C VAL A 77 6.02 -20.84 -4.20
N MET A 78 6.11 -20.99 -2.87
CA MET A 78 7.34 -21.43 -2.20
C MET A 78 7.79 -22.81 -2.67
N ARG A 79 6.86 -23.78 -2.77
CA ARG A 79 7.17 -25.11 -3.29
C ARG A 79 7.73 -25.05 -4.73
N GLN A 80 7.15 -24.19 -5.57
CA GLN A 80 7.59 -24.05 -6.96
C GLN A 80 8.96 -23.39 -7.08
N MET A 81 9.29 -22.40 -6.24
CA MET A 81 10.58 -21.71 -6.27
C MET A 81 11.74 -22.57 -5.75
N ASN A 82 11.45 -23.58 -4.92
CA ASN A 82 12.44 -24.49 -4.34
C ASN A 82 12.72 -25.74 -5.20
N ARG A 83 12.10 -25.85 -6.36
CA ARG A 83 12.30 -26.96 -7.30
C ARG A 83 13.40 -26.64 -8.30
#